data_AF-A0A2Z4JAV2-F1
#
_entry.id   AF-A0A2Z4JAV2-F1
#
_cell.length_a   1.000
_cell.length_b   1.000
_cell.length_c   1.000
_cell.angle_alpha   90.00
_cell.angle_beta   90.00
_cell.angle_gamma   90.00
#
_symmetry.space_group_name_H-M   'P 1'
#
loop_
_entity.id
_entity.type
_entity.pdbx_description
1 polymer ?
#
loop_
_entity_poly.entity_id
_entity_poly.type
_entity_poly.pdbx_seq_one_letter_code
_entity_poly.pdbx_strand_id
1 'polypeptide(L)' 'MRRVLALWWTLPVGADLHYEPKMDGHRLVMWRTAQTVRLQTRSGRDVTPQWLDLALAGMQLPRA' A
#
# COMPACT_ATOMS: atom_id res chain seq x y z
N MET A 1 -2.52 -0.99 37.45
CA MET A 1 -3.21 -1.21 36.16
C MET A 1 -4.07 0.02 35.85
N ARG A 2 -3.70 0.85 34.87
CA ARG A 2 -4.53 1.98 34.41
C ARG A 2 -5.21 1.57 33.11
N ARG A 3 -6.53 1.34 33.16
CA ARG A 3 -7.38 1.26 31.98
C ARG A 3 -7.62 2.68 31.49
N VAL A 4 -6.98 3.06 30.38
CA VAL A 4 -7.35 4.25 29.63
C VAL A 4 -8.52 3.85 28.73
N LEU A 5 -9.73 4.23 29.11
CA LEU A 5 -10.88 4.27 28.21
C LEU A 5 -10.64 5.45 27.27
N ALA A 6 -10.10 5.19 26.07
CA ALA A 6 -9.97 6.22 25.06
C ALA A 6 -11.36 6.68 24.63
N LEU A 7 -11.71 7.93 24.89
CA LEU A 7 -12.78 8.63 24.19
C LEU A 7 -12.28 8.88 22.77
N TRP A 8 -12.94 8.29 21.77
CA TRP A 8 -12.50 8.15 20.37
C TRP A 8 -12.36 9.46 19.56
N TRP A 9 -12.28 10.60 20.23
CA TRP A 9 -12.28 11.94 19.61
C TRP A 9 -10.89 12.56 19.52
N THR A 10 -9.86 11.86 19.99
CA THR A 10 -8.48 12.30 19.89
C THR A 10 -7.66 11.26 19.14
N LEU A 11 -6.92 11.70 18.12
CA LEU A 11 -6.03 10.83 17.39
C LEU A 11 -4.89 10.38 18.33
N PRO A 12 -4.41 9.12 18.20
CA PRO A 12 -3.29 8.65 18.99
C PRO A 12 -2.03 9.46 18.65
N VAL A 13 -1.24 9.83 19.65
CA VAL A 13 -0.01 10.64 19.51
C VAL A 13 1.17 9.89 20.12
N GLY A 14 2.31 9.84 19.42
CA GLY A 14 3.54 9.19 19.86
C GLY A 14 4.67 9.39 18.86
N ALA A 15 5.92 9.36 19.30
CA ALA A 15 7.09 9.64 18.46
C ALA A 15 7.24 8.66 17.28
N ASP A 16 6.75 7.43 17.44
CA ASP A 16 6.81 6.36 16.43
C ASP A 16 5.50 6.21 15.63
N LEU A 17 4.57 7.16 15.74
CA LEU A 17 3.30 7.13 15.02
C LEU A 17 3.31 8.09 13.82
N HIS A 18 2.85 7.59 12.68
CA HIS A 18 2.66 8.36 11.46
C HIS A 18 1.18 8.35 11.06
N TYR A 19 0.70 9.48 10.54
CA TYR A 19 -0.64 9.60 9.98
C TYR A 19 -0.58 9.45 8.46
N GLU A 20 -1.41 8.56 7.93
CA GLU A 20 -1.63 8.41 6.49
C GLU A 20 -3.14 8.46 6.20
N PRO A 21 -3.57 9.06 5.08
CA PRO A 21 -4.97 9.04 4.69
C PRO A 21 -5.41 7.61 4.36
N LYS A 22 -6.61 7.22 4.80
CA LYS A 22 -7.22 5.95 4.36
C LYS A 22 -7.71 6.10 2.92
N MET A 23 -6.92 5.60 1.98
CA MET A 23 -7.35 5.43 0.59
C MET A 23 -8.36 4.28 0.50
N ASP A 24 -9.49 4.51 -0.17
CA ASP A 24 -10.45 3.45 -0.49
C ASP A 24 -10.26 2.99 -1.93
N GLY A 25 -9.78 1.77 -2.10
CA GLY A 25 -9.40 1.24 -3.40
C GLY A 25 -8.81 -0.16 -3.31
N HIS A 26 -8.29 -0.66 -4.43
CA HIS A 26 -7.68 -1.98 -4.48
C HIS A 26 -6.28 -1.97 -3.88
N ARG A 27 -6.08 -2.72 -2.78
CA ARG A 27 -4.75 -2.94 -2.23
C ARG A 27 -3.93 -3.83 -3.16
N LEU A 28 -2.74 -3.34 -3.50
CA LEU A 28 -1.83 -3.93 -4.47
C LEU A 28 -0.41 -4.03 -3.91
N VAL A 29 0.33 -5.01 -4.40
CA VAL A 29 1.80 -5.03 -4.36
C VAL A 29 2.29 -4.93 -5.80
N MET A 30 3.17 -3.97 -6.06
CA MET A 30 3.91 -3.85 -7.32
C MET A 30 5.30 -4.44 -7.12
N TRP A 31 5.67 -5.40 -7.95
CA TRP A 31 7.00 -5.97 -7.99
C TRP A 31 7.71 -5.44 -9.23
N ARG A 32 8.77 -4.65 -9.04
CA ARG A 32 9.69 -4.30 -10.12
C ARG A 32 10.75 -5.39 -10.23
N THR A 33 10.79 -6.09 -11.36
CA THR A 33 11.85 -7.06 -11.67
C THR A 33 12.87 -6.44 -12.61
N ALA A 34 13.96 -7.17 -12.90
CA ALA A 34 14.98 -6.71 -13.84
C ALA A 34 14.43 -6.39 -15.24
N GLN A 35 13.34 -7.05 -15.66
CA GLN A 35 12.78 -6.90 -17.01
C GLN A 35 11.35 -6.35 -17.03
N THR A 36 10.56 -6.55 -15.98
CA THR A 36 9.11 -6.29 -16.02
C THR A 36 8.57 -5.74 -14.71
N VAL A 37 7.26 -5.51 -14.68
CA VAL A 37 6.47 -5.19 -13.50
C VAL A 37 5.38 -6.24 -13.34
N ARG A 38 5.14 -6.67 -12.10
CA ARG A 38 3.99 -7.52 -11.75
C ARG A 38 3.12 -6.82 -10.71
N LEU A 39 1.82 -6.80 -10.92
CA LEU A 39 0.82 -6.29 -9.99
C LEU A 39 0.07 -7.45 -9.34
N GLN A 40 0.06 -7.48 -8.01
CA GLN A 40 -0.59 -8.54 -7.23
C GLN A 40 -1.66 -7.94 -6.29
N THR A 41 -2.86 -8.49 -6.30
CA THR A 41 -3.93 -8.09 -5.36
C THR A 41 -3.69 -8.62 -3.95
N ARG A 42 -4.48 -8.13 -2.97
CA ARG A 42 -4.52 -8.67 -1.60
C ARG A 42 -4.74 -10.20 -1.54
N SER A 43 -5.48 -10.78 -2.49
CA SER A 43 -5.73 -12.23 -2.54
C SER A 43 -4.63 -13.02 -3.26
N GLY A 44 -3.56 -12.35 -3.71
CA GLY A 44 -2.44 -12.97 -4.40
C GLY A 44 -2.62 -13.11 -5.92
N ARG A 45 -3.76 -12.68 -6.48
CA ARG A 45 -4.03 -12.76 -7.92
C ARG A 45 -3.12 -11.81 -8.69
N ASP A 46 -2.55 -12.29 -9.79
CA ASP A 46 -1.89 -11.44 -10.77
C ASP A 46 -2.92 -10.64 -11.55
N VAL A 47 -2.81 -9.32 -11.47
CA VAL A 47 -3.70 -8.36 -12.13
C VAL A 47 -2.96 -7.38 -13.05
N THR A 48 -1.73 -7.74 -13.42
CA THR A 48 -0.89 -6.94 -14.32
C THR A 48 -1.60 -6.56 -15.64
N PRO A 49 -2.29 -7.47 -16.35
CA PRO A 49 -2.94 -7.10 -17.61
C PRO A 49 -4.21 -6.24 -17.44
N GLN A 50 -4.80 -6.18 -16.23
CA GLN A 50 -5.99 -5.38 -15.95
C GLN A 50 -5.64 -3.91 -15.65
N TRP A 51 -4.43 -3.65 -15.17
CA TRP A 51 -3.95 -2.31 -14.79
C TRP A 51 -2.62 -2.00 -15.46
N LEU A 52 -2.64 -2.00 -16.80
CA LEU A 52 -1.47 -1.75 -17.63
C LEU A 52 -0.91 -0.33 -17.45
N ASP A 53 -1.75 0.64 -17.17
CA ASP A 53 -1.34 2.01 -16.82
C ASP A 53 -0.38 2.02 -15.61
N LEU A 54 -0.74 1.31 -14.55
CA LEU A 54 0.13 1.15 -13.37
C LEU A 54 1.37 0.32 -13.69
N ALA A 55 1.23 -0.74 -14.49
CA ALA A 55 2.36 -1.57 -14.88
C ALA A 55 3.40 -0.77 -15.69
N LEU A 56 2.94 0.05 -16.63
CA LEU A 56 3.78 0.93 -17.45
C LEU A 56 4.45 2.01 -16.60
N ALA A 57 3.73 2.64 -15.67
CA ALA A 57 4.34 3.59 -14.73
C ALA A 57 5.44 2.92 -13.88
N GLY A 58 5.18 1.69 -13.40
CA GLY A 58 6.15 0.91 -12.64
C GLY A 58 7.44 0.61 -13.40
N MET A 59 7.41 0.54 -14.73
CA MET A 59 8.61 0.29 -15.55
C MET A 59 9.65 1.42 -15.43
N GLN A 60 9.22 2.62 -15.03
CA GLN A 60 10.09 3.78 -14.84
C GLN A 60 10.82 3.78 -13.49
N LEU A 61 10.43 2.87 -12.57
CA LEU A 61 11.10 2.73 -11.29
C LEU A 61 12.47 2.04 -11.43
N PRO A 62 13.42 2.29 -10.51
CA PRO A 62 14.69 1.58 -10.48
C PRO A 62 14.50 0.07 -10.51
N ARG A 63 15.27 -0.62 -11.34
CA ARG A 63 15.25 -2.09 -11.38
C ARG A 63 15.83 -2.64 -10.07
N ALA A 64 15.15 -3.66 -9.53
CA ALA A 64 15.69 -4.50 -8.47
C ALA A 64 16.83 -5.39 -8.98
#